data_AF-A0A0F3MC44-F1
#
_entry.id   AF-A0A0F3MC44-F1
#
_cell.length_a   1.000
_cell.length_b   1.000
_cell.length_c   1.000
_cell.angle_alpha   90.00
_cell.angle_beta   90.00
_cell.angle_gamma   90.00
#
_symmetry.space_group_name_H-M   'P 1'
#
loop_
_entity.id
_entity.type
_entity.pdbx_description
1 polymer ?
#
loop_
_entity_poly.entity_id
_entity_poly.type
_entity_poly.pdbx_seq_one_letter_code
_entity_poly.pdbx_strand_id
1 'polypeptide(L)'
;MANSLNADIGVEIKDYGTRGHVFPIIEESLLEVIMAKLNAASKSGLLNQMQLEFQEKVRQKIMRPVPVKNLSKATENKTRIYDSTYVQKDDIKTKNGIIIVREGTKINPLEIINWGEPLILIDGDDEDQVAWAKSRPGKIVLVNGNPIELSNLLGRHVFFDQLGF
;
A
#
# COMPACT_ATOMS: atom_id res chain seq x y z
N MET A 1 -23.20 -75.10 30.73
CA MET A 1 -23.90 -73.92 30.18
C MET A 1 -23.71 -72.77 31.15
N ALA A 2 -22.83 -71.82 30.83
CA ALA A 2 -22.68 -70.58 31.59
C ALA A 2 -22.02 -69.49 30.73
N ASN A 3 -22.69 -68.33 30.72
CA ASN A 3 -22.24 -66.97 30.43
C ASN A 3 -21.46 -66.68 29.16
N SER A 4 -22.20 -66.12 28.21
CA SER A 4 -21.72 -65.28 27.12
C SER A 4 -21.27 -63.90 27.60
N LEU A 5 -20.08 -63.50 27.12
CA LEU A 5 -19.72 -62.17 26.64
C LEU A 5 -19.72 -61.00 27.64
N ASN A 6 -18.54 -60.52 27.99
CA ASN A 6 -18.19 -59.10 27.81
C ASN A 6 -16.67 -58.93 27.85
N ALA A 7 -16.10 -58.64 26.68
CA ALA A 7 -14.68 -58.41 26.47
C ALA A 7 -14.26 -57.01 26.95
N ASP A 8 -12.99 -56.93 27.37
CA ASP A 8 -12.24 -55.70 27.65
C ASP A 8 -12.61 -54.55 26.70
N ILE A 9 -13.14 -53.47 27.26
CA ILE A 9 -13.36 -52.21 26.53
C ILE A 9 -12.01 -51.48 26.52
N GLY A 10 -11.11 -51.91 25.61
CA GLY A 10 -9.95 -51.13 25.25
C GLY A 10 -10.40 -49.78 24.69
N VAL A 11 -10.08 -48.70 25.38
CA VAL A 11 -10.31 -47.34 24.87
C VAL A 11 -9.33 -47.11 23.73
N GLU A 12 -9.78 -47.33 22.49
CA GLU A 12 -9.07 -46.87 21.29
C GLU A 12 -9.22 -45.35 21.17
N ILE A 13 -8.10 -44.64 21.25
CA ILE A 13 -8.01 -43.26 20.76
C ILE A 13 -8.15 -43.32 19.24
N LYS A 14 -9.35 -43.05 18.72
CA LYS A 14 -9.58 -42.93 17.28
C LYS A 14 -9.33 -41.49 16.85
N ASP A 15 -8.25 -41.28 16.12
CA ASP A 15 -8.08 -40.11 15.27
C ASP A 15 -9.10 -40.22 14.13
N TYR A 16 -10.15 -39.40 14.19
CA TYR A 16 -11.19 -39.36 13.15
C TYR A 16 -10.75 -38.63 11.87
N GLY A 17 -9.48 -38.21 11.82
CA GLY A 17 -8.88 -37.53 10.68
C GLY A 17 -9.52 -36.16 10.41
N THR A 18 -8.85 -35.39 9.55
CA THR A 18 -9.39 -34.13 9.05
C THR A 18 -10.52 -34.41 8.05
N ARG A 19 -11.77 -34.12 8.45
CA ARG A 19 -12.92 -34.09 7.53
C ARG A 19 -13.03 -32.72 6.86
N GLY A 20 -12.50 -32.63 5.65
CA GLY A 20 -12.63 -31.50 4.73
C GLY A 20 -11.51 -31.53 3.70
N HIS A 21 -11.82 -31.27 2.42
CA HIS A 21 -10.76 -31.05 1.43
C HIS A 21 -10.05 -29.75 1.76
N VAL A 22 -8.79 -29.85 2.20
CA VAL A 22 -7.89 -28.70 2.28
C VAL A 22 -7.30 -28.53 0.88
N PHE A 23 -7.82 -27.57 0.12
CA PHE A 23 -7.24 -27.21 -1.15
C PHE A 23 -5.95 -26.42 -0.86
N PRO A 24 -4.80 -26.79 -1.43
CA PRO A 24 -3.66 -25.88 -1.43
C PRO A 24 -4.09 -24.58 -2.11
N ILE A 25 -3.61 -23.44 -1.63
CA ILE A 25 -3.72 -22.19 -2.39
C ILE A 25 -2.80 -22.33 -3.60
N ILE A 26 -3.30 -22.95 -4.66
CA ILE A 26 -2.75 -22.90 -6.02
C ILE A 26 -3.34 -21.65 -6.69
N GLU A 27 -3.09 -20.49 -6.10
CA GLU A 27 -3.23 -19.25 -6.86
C GLU A 27 -2.15 -19.31 -7.93
N GLU A 28 -2.56 -19.43 -9.20
CA GLU A 28 -1.66 -19.20 -10.32
C GLU A 28 -0.95 -17.86 -10.07
N SER A 29 0.38 -17.87 -10.11
CA SER A 29 1.16 -16.67 -9.86
C SER A 29 0.64 -15.57 -10.78
N LEU A 30 0.33 -14.39 -10.24
CA LEU A 30 -0.14 -13.26 -11.06
C LEU A 30 0.83 -12.99 -12.22
N LEU A 31 2.13 -13.20 -11.99
CA LEU A 31 3.16 -13.16 -13.02
C LEU A 31 2.99 -14.27 -14.08
N GLU A 32 2.66 -15.50 -13.70
CA GLU A 32 2.38 -16.60 -14.65
C GLU A 32 1.10 -16.36 -15.45
N VAL A 33 0.04 -15.83 -14.82
CA VAL A 33 -1.21 -15.45 -15.50
C VAL A 33 -0.96 -14.29 -16.48
N ILE A 34 -0.17 -13.30 -16.06
CA ILE A 34 0.27 -12.20 -16.92
C ILE A 34 1.11 -12.75 -18.08
N MET A 35 2.08 -13.63 -17.81
CA MET A 35 2.94 -14.25 -18.84
C MET A 35 2.15 -15.14 -19.80
N ALA A 36 1.17 -15.91 -19.33
CA ALA A 36 0.33 -16.75 -20.18
C ALA A 36 -0.55 -15.91 -21.11
N LYS A 37 -1.14 -14.82 -20.59
CA LYS A 37 -1.90 -13.85 -21.40
C LYS A 37 -1.00 -13.12 -22.40
N LEU A 38 0.19 -12.71 -22.00
CA LEU A 38 1.20 -12.10 -22.88
C LEU A 38 1.66 -13.08 -23.97
N ASN A 39 1.90 -14.35 -23.64
CA ASN A 39 2.31 -15.38 -24.60
C ASN A 39 1.19 -15.75 -25.58
N ALA A 40 -0.06 -15.84 -25.09
CA ALA A 40 -1.23 -16.12 -25.93
C ALA A 40 -1.45 -15.00 -26.95
N ALA A 41 -1.29 -13.74 -26.54
CA ALA A 41 -1.47 -12.62 -27.44
C ALA A 41 -0.22 -12.36 -28.33
N SER A 42 1.01 -12.78 -27.92
CA SER A 42 2.26 -12.63 -28.70
C SER A 42 2.21 -13.33 -30.05
N LYS A 43 1.46 -14.43 -30.14
CA LYS A 43 1.24 -15.19 -31.38
C LYS A 43 0.50 -14.41 -32.48
N SER A 44 -0.03 -13.21 -32.21
CA SER A 44 -0.82 -12.41 -33.17
C SER A 44 -0.07 -11.25 -33.83
N GLY A 45 1.19 -10.98 -33.46
CA GLY A 45 2.00 -9.88 -34.03
C GLY A 45 1.58 -8.45 -33.62
N LEU A 46 0.30 -8.25 -33.27
CA LEU A 46 -0.28 -7.01 -32.76
C LEU A 46 0.27 -6.62 -31.37
N LEU A 47 0.71 -7.61 -30.58
CA LEU A 47 1.21 -7.39 -29.23
C LEU A 47 2.51 -6.61 -29.14
N ASN A 48 3.43 -6.79 -30.08
CA ASN A 48 4.72 -6.08 -29.99
C ASN A 48 4.51 -4.57 -30.12
N GLN A 49 3.59 -4.16 -30.99
CA GLN A 49 3.21 -2.75 -31.11
C GLN A 49 2.51 -2.24 -29.85
N MET A 50 1.55 -3.00 -29.30
CA MET A 50 0.86 -2.64 -28.06
C MET A 50 1.80 -2.56 -26.85
N GLN A 51 2.79 -3.46 -26.77
CA GLN A 51 3.82 -3.48 -25.74
C GLN A 51 4.69 -2.23 -25.79
N LEU A 52 5.17 -1.85 -26.98
CA LEU A 52 5.97 -0.64 -27.19
C LEU A 52 5.18 0.62 -26.86
N GLU A 53 3.93 0.71 -27.31
CA GLU A 53 3.04 1.83 -26.99
C GLU A 53 2.75 1.92 -25.49
N PHE A 54 2.57 0.79 -24.82
CA PHE A 54 2.35 0.75 -23.37
C PHE A 54 3.61 1.15 -22.60
N GLN A 55 4.78 0.63 -22.98
CA GLN A 55 6.06 1.00 -22.38
C GLN A 55 6.33 2.49 -22.51
N GLU A 56 6.08 3.06 -23.69
CA GLU A 56 6.27 4.50 -23.92
C GLU A 56 5.29 5.32 -23.09
N LYS A 57 4.01 4.91 -23.00
CA LYS A 57 3.02 5.58 -22.13
C LYS A 57 3.42 5.54 -20.65
N VAL A 58 3.91 4.41 -20.16
CA VAL A 58 4.36 4.27 -18.76
C VAL A 58 5.60 5.13 -18.52
N ARG A 59 6.57 5.10 -19.45
CA ARG A 59 7.79 5.93 -19.37
C ARG A 59 7.43 7.41 -19.31
N GLN A 60 6.53 7.86 -20.19
CA GLN A 60 6.04 9.23 -20.21
C GLN A 60 5.33 9.59 -18.91
N LYS A 61 4.49 8.71 -18.36
CA LYS A 61 3.80 8.96 -17.09
C LYS A 61 4.77 9.03 -15.90
N ILE A 62 5.85 8.27 -15.90
CA ILE A 62 6.88 8.34 -14.85
C ILE A 62 7.74 9.59 -15.00
N MET A 63 8.13 9.94 -16.22
CA MET A 63 8.92 11.14 -16.48
C MET A 63 8.14 12.43 -16.29
N ARG A 64 6.84 12.39 -16.59
CA ARG A 64 5.90 13.48 -16.32
C ARG A 64 4.62 12.96 -15.69
N PRO A 65 4.62 12.82 -14.36
CA PRO A 65 3.43 12.53 -13.60
C PRO A 65 2.37 13.61 -13.80
N VAL A 66 1.11 13.22 -13.63
CA VAL A 66 0.00 14.18 -13.68
C VAL A 66 0.15 15.15 -12.51
N PRO A 67 0.20 16.47 -12.77
CA PRO A 67 0.32 17.45 -11.70
C PRO A 67 -0.85 17.39 -10.71
N VAL A 68 -0.55 17.64 -9.43
CA VAL A 68 -1.57 17.75 -8.38
C VAL A 68 -2.47 18.93 -8.68
N LYS A 69 -3.78 18.68 -8.85
CA LYS A 69 -4.76 19.70 -9.18
C LYS A 69 -4.92 20.71 -8.04
N ASN A 70 -5.21 21.96 -8.39
CA ASN A 70 -5.51 23.06 -7.47
C ASN A 70 -4.40 23.42 -6.47
N LEU A 71 -3.17 22.99 -6.73
CA LEU A 71 -2.00 23.45 -5.97
C LEU A 71 -1.27 24.52 -6.78
N SER A 72 -1.00 25.67 -6.15
CA SER A 72 -0.29 26.79 -6.77
C SER A 72 0.81 27.27 -5.83
N LYS A 73 1.80 27.99 -6.39
CA LYS A 73 2.91 28.55 -5.60
C LYS A 73 2.36 29.44 -4.48
N ALA A 74 2.78 29.16 -3.25
CA ALA A 74 2.37 29.93 -2.10
C ALA A 74 2.94 31.35 -2.19
N THR A 75 2.10 32.36 -1.93
CA THR A 75 2.53 33.77 -1.88
C THR A 75 3.01 34.19 -0.50
N GLU A 76 2.63 33.44 0.54
CA GLU A 76 2.93 33.73 1.94
C GLU A 76 3.22 32.42 2.70
N ASN A 77 4.10 32.51 3.69
CA ASN A 77 4.37 31.39 4.58
C ASN A 77 3.23 31.22 5.59
N LYS A 78 2.69 29.99 5.70
CA LYS A 78 1.65 29.63 6.67
C LYS A 78 2.05 28.37 7.41
N THR A 79 1.83 28.38 8.72
CA THR A 79 2.04 27.22 9.59
C THR A 79 0.71 26.84 10.20
N ARG A 80 0.40 25.54 10.22
CA ARG A 80 -0.79 24.98 10.86
C ARG A 80 -0.36 23.84 11.75
N ILE A 81 -0.90 23.80 12.96
CA ILE A 81 -0.75 22.66 13.87
C ILE A 81 -1.93 21.73 13.61
N TYR A 82 -1.65 20.44 13.44
CA TYR A 82 -2.66 19.42 13.24
C TYR A 82 -2.80 18.57 14.50
N ASP A 83 -4.01 18.55 15.06
CA ASP A 83 -4.37 17.66 16.16
C ASP A 83 -5.18 16.51 15.59
N SER A 84 -4.63 15.30 15.64
CA SER A 84 -5.27 14.07 15.20
C SER A 84 -6.00 13.34 16.32
N THR A 85 -6.22 13.99 17.47
CA THR A 85 -6.98 13.42 18.57
C THR A 85 -8.38 13.05 18.11
N TYR A 86 -8.66 11.75 18.10
CA TYR A 86 -9.96 11.20 17.85
C TYR A 86 -10.64 10.86 19.18
N VAL A 87 -11.95 11.14 19.26
CA VAL A 87 -12.77 10.76 20.41
C VAL A 87 -13.70 9.63 19.98
N GLN A 88 -13.59 8.50 20.65
CA GLN A 88 -14.44 7.34 20.39
C GLN A 88 -15.90 7.68 20.68
N LYS A 89 -16.77 7.54 19.67
CA LYS A 89 -18.20 7.89 19.79
C LYS A 89 -19.05 6.83 20.47
N ASP A 90 -18.68 5.57 20.32
CA ASP A 90 -19.44 4.42 20.83
C ASP A 90 -18.51 3.40 21.44
N ASP A 91 -18.99 2.59 22.37
CA ASP A 91 -18.23 1.45 22.88
C ASP A 91 -17.83 0.49 21.75
N ILE A 92 -16.52 0.22 21.61
CA ILE A 92 -16.02 -0.86 20.77
C ILE A 92 -16.07 -2.15 21.56
N LYS A 93 -16.81 -3.14 21.05
CA LYS A 93 -17.01 -4.44 21.69
C LYS A 93 -16.43 -5.56 20.84
N THR A 94 -15.88 -6.59 21.48
CA THR A 94 -15.55 -7.84 20.82
C THR A 94 -16.84 -8.58 20.41
N LYS A 95 -16.71 -9.63 19.59
CA LYS A 95 -17.84 -10.50 19.21
C LYS A 95 -18.58 -11.09 20.43
N ASN A 96 -17.89 -11.21 21.56
CA ASN A 96 -18.43 -11.78 22.81
C ASN A 96 -19.04 -10.69 23.72
N GLY A 97 -19.15 -9.44 23.25
CA GLY A 97 -19.74 -8.32 23.98
C GLY A 97 -18.81 -7.61 24.97
N ILE A 98 -17.53 -8.01 25.07
CA ILE A 98 -16.56 -7.38 25.96
C ILE A 98 -16.12 -6.04 25.36
N ILE A 99 -16.25 -4.96 26.13
CA ILE A 99 -15.81 -3.62 25.72
C ILE A 99 -14.28 -3.56 25.74
N ILE A 100 -13.67 -3.20 24.61
CA ILE A 100 -12.22 -3.01 24.45
C ILE A 100 -11.82 -1.55 24.34
N VAL A 101 -12.73 -0.68 23.90
CA VAL A 101 -12.57 0.78 23.95
C VAL A 101 -13.90 1.36 24.37
N ARG A 102 -13.91 2.19 25.42
CA ARG A 102 -15.14 2.85 25.87
C ARG A 102 -15.46 4.07 25.02
N GLU A 103 -16.73 4.38 24.88
CA GLU A 103 -17.18 5.70 24.46
C GLU A 103 -16.45 6.80 25.25
N GLY A 104 -16.08 7.89 24.56
CA GLY A 104 -15.35 9.02 25.13
C GLY A 104 -13.84 8.83 25.23
N THR A 105 -13.30 7.64 24.92
CA THR A 105 -11.85 7.41 24.90
C THR A 105 -11.20 8.34 23.87
N LYS A 106 -10.22 9.14 24.29
CA LYS A 106 -9.42 10.00 23.42
C LYS A 106 -8.16 9.28 23.00
N ILE A 107 -7.89 9.27 21.70
CA ILE A 107 -6.70 8.64 21.13
C ILE A 107 -6.08 9.63 20.17
N ASN A 108 -4.83 10.00 20.41
CA ASN A 108 -4.02 10.74 19.47
C ASN A 108 -2.97 9.78 18.87
N PRO A 109 -3.10 9.38 17.59
CA PRO A 109 -2.12 8.50 16.96
C PRO A 109 -0.68 9.02 17.06
N LEU A 110 -0.49 10.35 17.04
CA LEU A 110 0.83 10.99 17.09
C LEU A 110 1.54 10.86 18.44
N GLU A 111 0.84 10.45 19.50
CA GLU A 111 1.46 10.10 20.79
C GLU A 111 2.11 8.71 20.75
N ILE A 112 1.68 7.85 19.83
CA ILE A 112 2.05 6.43 19.78
C ILE A 112 2.94 6.14 18.57
N ILE A 113 2.76 6.86 17.46
CA ILE A 113 3.55 6.70 16.24
C ILE A 113 4.46 7.91 16.03
N ASN A 114 5.70 7.64 15.63
CA ASN A 114 6.59 8.69 15.15
C ASN A 114 6.24 9.01 13.69
N TRP A 115 6.10 10.30 13.36
CA TRP A 115 5.77 10.79 12.01
C TRP A 115 6.86 10.46 10.97
N GLY A 116 8.07 10.12 11.43
CA GLY A 116 9.21 9.80 10.58
C GLY A 116 9.86 11.05 10.02
N GLU A 117 10.35 10.97 8.79
CA GLU A 117 11.01 12.09 8.11
C GLU A 117 9.99 13.09 7.57
N PRO A 118 10.25 14.42 7.65
CA PRO A 118 9.41 15.43 7.04
C PRO A 118 9.25 15.21 5.53
N LEU A 119 8.04 15.43 5.03
CA LEU A 119 7.76 15.47 3.59
C LEU A 119 7.89 16.90 3.08
N ILE A 120 8.66 17.09 2.02
CA ILE A 120 8.91 18.37 1.36
C ILE A 120 8.21 18.32 0.01
N LEU A 121 7.07 19.01 -0.11
CA LEU A 121 6.30 19.07 -1.34
C LEU A 121 6.77 20.25 -2.19
N ILE A 122 7.16 20.00 -3.44
CA ILE A 122 7.64 21.03 -4.38
C ILE A 122 7.14 20.81 -5.79
N ASP A 123 7.06 21.90 -6.55
CA ASP A 123 7.10 21.86 -8.01
C ASP A 123 8.56 21.67 -8.47
N GLY A 124 8.84 20.56 -9.15
CA GLY A 124 10.16 20.23 -9.67
C GLY A 124 10.58 21.05 -10.88
N ASP A 125 9.66 21.80 -11.51
CA ASP A 125 9.97 22.73 -12.60
C ASP A 125 10.27 24.15 -12.09
N ASP A 126 10.09 24.42 -10.79
CA ASP A 126 10.38 25.71 -10.15
C ASP A 126 11.77 25.67 -9.48
N GLU A 127 12.76 26.32 -10.10
CA GLU A 127 14.15 26.33 -9.63
C GLU A 127 14.29 26.88 -8.20
N ASP A 128 13.47 27.85 -7.80
CA ASP A 128 13.50 28.42 -6.44
C ASP A 128 13.08 27.35 -5.41
N GLN A 129 12.04 26.59 -5.72
CA GLN A 129 11.53 25.53 -4.84
C GLN A 129 12.51 24.36 -4.76
N VAL A 130 13.14 23.99 -5.88
CA VAL A 130 14.19 22.97 -5.92
C VAL A 130 15.39 23.39 -5.08
N ALA A 131 15.87 24.63 -5.21
CA ALA A 131 16.99 25.16 -4.44
C ALA A 131 16.66 25.18 -2.93
N TRP A 132 15.45 25.62 -2.58
CA TRP A 132 14.95 25.62 -1.22
C TRP A 132 14.88 24.21 -0.62
N ALA A 133 14.35 23.23 -1.36
CA ALA A 133 14.23 21.84 -0.91
C ALA A 133 15.58 21.15 -0.73
N LYS A 134 16.56 21.45 -1.59
CA LYS A 134 17.91 20.86 -1.54
C LYS A 134 18.59 21.08 -0.19
N SER A 135 18.36 22.22 0.44
CA SER A 135 18.95 22.60 1.73
C SER A 135 18.26 21.96 2.95
N ARG A 136 17.13 21.28 2.77
CA ARG A 136 16.28 20.80 3.87
C ARG A 136 16.40 19.28 4.10
N PRO A 137 16.38 18.84 5.37
CA PRO A 137 16.24 17.42 5.70
C PRO A 137 14.79 16.97 5.47
N GLY A 138 14.60 15.79 4.89
CA GLY A 138 13.29 15.23 4.57
C GLY A 138 13.21 14.58 3.20
N LYS A 139 12.06 13.94 2.91
CA LYS A 139 11.77 13.29 1.63
C LYS A 139 11.14 14.30 0.68
N ILE A 140 11.70 14.44 -0.50
CA ILE A 140 11.18 15.35 -1.54
C ILE A 140 10.06 14.62 -2.29
N VAL A 141 8.88 15.24 -2.35
CA VAL A 141 7.71 14.72 -3.06
C VAL A 141 7.28 15.75 -4.09
N LEU A 142 7.19 15.34 -5.36
CA LEU A 142 6.77 16.22 -6.44
C LEU A 142 5.26 16.37 -6.50
N VAL A 143 4.84 17.62 -6.68
CA VAL A 143 3.47 17.99 -7.03
C VAL A 143 3.32 18.27 -8.53
N ASN A 144 4.44 18.60 -9.17
CA ASN A 144 4.67 18.73 -10.61
C ASN A 144 6.19 18.52 -10.83
N GLY A 145 6.64 18.22 -12.05
CA GLY A 145 8.08 18.01 -12.32
C GLY A 145 8.42 16.65 -12.92
N ASN A 146 9.69 16.47 -13.31
CA ASN A 146 10.26 15.17 -13.70
C ASN A 146 11.03 14.55 -12.53
N PRO A 147 10.51 13.49 -11.89
CA PRO A 147 11.14 12.91 -10.71
C PRO A 147 12.50 12.27 -11.01
N ILE A 148 12.70 11.71 -12.20
CA ILE A 148 13.97 11.04 -12.57
C ILE A 148 15.06 12.08 -12.83
N GLU A 149 14.76 13.11 -13.63
CA GLU A 149 15.71 14.20 -13.88
C GLU A 149 16.09 14.89 -12.57
N LEU A 150 15.10 15.19 -11.71
CA LEU A 150 15.36 15.86 -10.44
C LEU A 150 16.13 14.96 -9.47
N SER A 151 15.82 13.66 -9.41
CA SER A 151 16.57 12.70 -8.59
C SER A 151 18.04 12.64 -9.01
N ASN A 152 18.31 12.65 -10.31
CA ASN A 152 19.67 12.66 -10.86
C ASN A 152 20.40 13.98 -10.55
N LEU A 153 19.71 15.11 -10.71
CA LEU A 153 20.26 16.44 -10.43
C LEU A 153 20.62 16.62 -8.95
N LEU A 154 19.78 16.14 -8.04
CA LEU A 154 19.95 16.30 -6.60
C LEU A 154 20.82 15.21 -5.96
N GLY A 155 21.03 14.07 -6.65
CA GLY A 155 21.68 12.90 -6.07
C GLY A 155 20.92 12.32 -4.88
N ARG A 156 19.60 12.49 -4.84
CA ARG A 156 18.70 12.11 -3.74
C ARG A 156 17.43 11.50 -4.30
N HIS A 157 16.81 10.59 -3.56
CA HIS A 157 15.51 10.04 -3.92
C HIS A 157 14.44 11.13 -3.96
N VAL A 158 13.70 11.17 -5.06
CA VAL A 158 12.54 12.03 -5.28
C VAL A 158 11.32 11.15 -5.50
N PHE A 159 10.25 11.44 -4.77
CA PHE A 159 8.99 10.71 -4.81
C PHE A 159 7.92 11.52 -5.55
N PHE A 160 6.86 10.86 -5.99
CA PHE A 160 5.70 11.50 -6.60
C PHE A 160 4.48 10.59 -6.43
N ASP A 161 3.27 11.16 -6.49
CA ASP A 161 2.05 10.37 -6.45
C ASP A 161 1.85 9.63 -7.78
N GLN A 162 1.69 8.30 -7.71
CA GLN A 162 1.43 7.46 -8.88
C GLN A 162 -0.05 7.47 -9.29
N LEU A 163 -0.91 8.07 -8.45
CA LEU A 163 -2.37 8.00 -8.47
C LEU A 163 -2.80 6.54 -8.41
N GLY A 164 -3.16 6.07 -7.21
CA GLY A 164 -3.61 4.70 -6.99
C GLY A 164 -4.63 4.26 -8.05
N PHE A 165 -4.37 3.13 -8.68
CA PHE A 165 -5.25 2.51 -9.68
C PHE A 165 -6.20 1.52 -9.00
#